data_AF-A0A940QG20-F1
#
_entry.id   AF-A0A940QG20-F1
#
_cell.length_a   1.000
_cell.length_b   1.000
_cell.length_c   1.000
_cell.angle_alpha   90.00
_cell.angle_beta   90.00
_cell.angle_gamma   90.00
#
_symmetry.space_group_name_H-M   'P 1'
#
loop_
_entity.id
_entity.type
_entity.pdbx_description
1 polymer ?
#
loop_
_entity_poly.entity_id
_entity_poly.type
_entity_poly.pdbx_seq_one_letter_code
_entity_poly.pdbx_strand_id
1 'polypeptide(L)'
;MQIKRTEKLRDTLELCGEDGNPAATLEFVVDIDAIAGELRRNLADITAAEQALKKAASDKDYAAAYEQYGRAVRGVFAVCFGRENAETICEFFEGNYVEMSVATVPYIYDVILPRVNECIARRREQLKGIYRRGKKLR
;
A
#
# COMPACT_ATOMS: atom_id res chain seq x y z
N MET A 1 23.75 -1.55 25.32
CA MET A 1 22.82 -0.83 24.41
C MET A 1 22.70 -1.65 23.14
N GLN A 2 21.49 -1.97 22.68
CA GLN A 2 21.26 -2.70 21.43
C GLN A 2 20.67 -1.75 20.38
N ILE A 3 21.26 -1.72 19.19
CA ILE A 3 20.76 -0.99 18.01
C ILE A 3 20.06 -2.01 17.11
N LYS A 4 18.78 -1.79 16.78
CA LYS A 4 17.99 -2.68 15.91
C LYS A 4 17.72 -2.01 14.56
N ARG A 5 17.71 -2.80 13.47
CA ARG A 5 17.31 -2.35 12.13
C ARG A 5 15.80 -2.16 12.04
N THR A 6 15.34 -1.40 11.04
CA THR A 6 13.93 -1.24 10.69
C THR A 6 13.27 -2.57 10.36
N GLU A 7 11.98 -2.68 10.66
CA GLU A 7 11.19 -3.87 10.32
C GLU A 7 11.00 -3.97 8.81
N LYS A 8 11.21 -5.18 8.28
CA LYS A 8 10.93 -5.51 6.88
C LYS A 8 9.91 -6.62 6.83
N LEU A 9 8.83 -6.40 6.06
CA LEU A 9 7.93 -7.46 5.63
C LEU A 9 8.51 -8.10 4.37
N ARG A 10 8.44 -9.42 4.33
CA ARG A 10 8.80 -10.24 3.16
C ARG A 10 7.64 -11.16 2.91
N ASP A 11 7.16 -11.18 1.69
CA ASP A 11 6.07 -12.07 1.31
C ASP A 11 6.09 -12.32 -0.19
N THR A 12 5.20 -13.20 -0.63
CA THR A 12 5.05 -13.61 -2.02
C THR A 12 3.58 -13.48 -2.43
N LEU A 13 3.33 -12.91 -3.60
CA LEU A 13 2.00 -12.90 -4.24
C LEU A 13 1.98 -13.89 -5.39
N GLU A 14 0.98 -14.76 -5.42
CA GLU A 14 0.69 -15.59 -6.59
C GLU A 14 -0.46 -14.93 -7.37
N LEU A 15 -0.18 -14.59 -8.63
CA LEU A 15 -1.20 -14.11 -9.56
C LEU A 15 -1.80 -15.32 -10.27
N CYS A 16 -3.03 -15.66 -9.92
CA CYS A 16 -3.72 -16.83 -10.47
C CYS A 16 -4.65 -16.44 -11.61
N GLY A 17 -4.56 -17.16 -12.74
CA GLY A 17 -5.46 -17.00 -13.87
C GLY A 17 -6.89 -17.46 -13.57
N GLU A 18 -7.77 -17.37 -14.56
CA GLU A 18 -9.18 -17.78 -14.44
C GLU A 18 -9.36 -19.26 -14.06
N ASP A 19 -8.39 -20.10 -14.40
CA ASP A 19 -8.35 -21.53 -14.05
C ASP A 19 -7.90 -21.80 -12.60
N GLY A 20 -7.53 -20.75 -11.87
CA GLY A 20 -7.02 -20.81 -10.50
C GLY A 20 -5.55 -21.21 -10.40
N ASN A 21 -4.86 -21.46 -11.52
CA ASN A 21 -3.44 -21.81 -11.52
C ASN A 21 -2.57 -20.55 -11.48
N PRO A 22 -1.42 -20.59 -10.78
CA PRO A 22 -0.51 -19.44 -10.70
C PRO A 22 0.13 -19.18 -12.08
N ALA A 23 -0.16 -18.00 -12.63
CA ALA A 23 0.45 -17.47 -13.85
C ALA A 23 1.77 -16.75 -13.57
N ALA A 24 1.90 -16.13 -12.40
CA ALA A 24 3.13 -15.48 -11.95
C ALA A 24 3.26 -15.52 -10.41
N THR A 25 4.50 -15.50 -9.94
CA THR A 25 4.85 -15.45 -8.52
C THR A 25 5.76 -14.25 -8.27
N LEU A 26 5.32 -13.34 -7.42
CA LEU A 26 5.98 -12.07 -7.14
C LEU A 26 6.50 -12.04 -5.72
N GLU A 27 7.81 -12.13 -5.55
CA GLU A 27 8.44 -11.90 -4.26
C GLU A 27 8.62 -10.40 -4.01
N PHE A 28 8.36 -9.95 -2.78
CA PHE A 28 8.64 -8.57 -2.40
C PHE A 28 9.19 -8.43 -0.98
N VAL A 29 9.98 -7.37 -0.79
CA VAL A 29 10.50 -6.97 0.51
C VAL A 29 10.23 -5.49 0.70
N VAL A 30 9.47 -5.16 1.75
CA VAL A 30 9.07 -3.78 2.02
C VAL A 30 9.53 -3.35 3.41
N ASP A 31 10.17 -2.18 3.47
CA ASP A 31 10.48 -1.52 4.74
C ASP A 31 9.21 -0.81 5.22
N ILE A 32 8.53 -1.44 6.16
CA ILE A 32 7.24 -1.02 6.72
C ILE A 32 7.31 0.42 7.24
N ASP A 33 8.48 0.81 7.71
CA ASP A 33 8.71 2.11 8.31
C ASP A 33 8.90 3.21 7.27
N ALA A 34 9.66 2.90 6.21
CA ALA A 34 9.91 3.80 5.11
C ALA A 34 8.62 4.14 4.34
N ILE A 35 7.71 3.16 4.19
CA ILE A 35 6.51 3.33 3.37
C ILE A 35 5.35 4.03 4.10
N ALA A 36 5.40 4.12 5.43
CA ALA A 36 4.27 4.51 6.26
C ALA A 36 3.59 5.83 5.84
N GLY A 37 4.39 6.85 5.52
CA GLY A 37 3.88 8.16 5.11
C GLY A 37 3.30 8.15 3.69
N GLU A 38 3.90 7.40 2.79
CA GLU A 38 3.49 7.34 1.38
C GLU A 38 2.26 6.47 1.20
N LEU A 39 2.22 5.30 1.86
CA LEU A 39 1.06 4.41 1.86
C LEU A 39 -0.21 5.14 2.31
N ARG A 40 -0.13 5.94 3.38
CA ARG A 40 -1.27 6.70 3.89
C ARG A 40 -1.80 7.72 2.87
N ARG A 41 -0.92 8.38 2.11
CA ARG A 41 -1.33 9.32 1.06
C ARG A 41 -2.02 8.58 -0.07
N ASN A 42 -1.40 7.51 -0.58
CA ASN A 42 -1.96 6.75 -1.69
C ASN A 42 -3.32 6.11 -1.34
N LEU A 43 -3.51 5.61 -0.10
CA LEU A 43 -4.82 5.10 0.34
C LEU A 43 -5.90 6.20 0.42
N ALA A 44 -5.52 7.41 0.81
CA ALA A 44 -6.44 8.55 0.78
C ALA A 44 -6.81 8.94 -0.66
N ASP A 45 -5.85 8.89 -1.58
CA ASP A 45 -6.07 9.15 -3.00
C ASP A 45 -7.00 8.11 -3.63
N ILE A 46 -6.86 6.82 -3.28
CA ILE A 46 -7.82 5.77 -3.67
C ILE A 46 -9.23 6.13 -3.18
N THR A 47 -9.37 6.44 -1.89
CA THR A 47 -10.68 6.77 -1.30
C THR A 47 -11.31 7.98 -1.98
N ALA A 48 -10.52 9.01 -2.28
CA ALA A 48 -10.98 10.21 -2.97
C ALA A 48 -11.41 9.91 -4.42
N ALA A 49 -10.64 9.10 -5.14
CA ALA A 49 -10.95 8.70 -6.51
C ALA A 49 -12.22 7.81 -6.57
N GLU A 50 -12.42 6.90 -5.61
CA GLU A 50 -13.65 6.12 -5.49
C GLU A 50 -14.88 7.02 -5.25
N GLN A 51 -14.74 8.04 -4.42
CA GLN A 51 -15.82 9.01 -4.21
C GLN A 51 -16.11 9.84 -5.47
N ALA A 52 -15.07 10.20 -6.24
CA ALA A 52 -15.24 10.89 -7.50
C ALA A 52 -15.96 10.01 -8.54
N LEU A 53 -15.58 8.73 -8.65
CA LEU A 53 -16.26 7.75 -9.50
C LEU A 53 -17.75 7.62 -9.16
N LYS A 54 -18.09 7.53 -7.85
CA LYS A 54 -19.49 7.46 -7.39
C LYS A 54 -20.31 8.71 -7.66
N LYS A 55 -19.65 9.87 -7.79
CA LYS A 55 -20.28 11.18 -7.99
C LYS A 55 -20.24 11.65 -9.45
N ALA A 56 -19.60 10.90 -10.34
CA ALA A 56 -19.47 11.26 -11.74
C ALA A 56 -20.87 11.41 -12.37
N ALA A 57 -21.14 12.58 -12.94
CA ALA A 57 -22.43 12.91 -13.55
C ALA A 57 -22.37 12.87 -15.08
N SER A 58 -21.18 12.67 -15.65
CA SER A 58 -20.94 12.58 -17.08
C SER A 58 -19.83 11.58 -17.39
N ASP A 59 -19.77 11.11 -18.64
CA ASP A 59 -18.71 10.20 -19.11
C ASP A 59 -17.32 10.83 -18.96
N LYS A 60 -17.21 12.16 -19.15
CA LYS A 60 -15.96 12.89 -18.98
C LYS A 60 -15.49 12.88 -17.53
N ASP A 61 -16.41 13.11 -16.59
CA ASP A 61 -16.10 13.08 -15.16
C ASP A 61 -15.71 11.66 -14.72
N TYR A 62 -16.43 10.66 -15.24
CA TYR A 62 -16.13 9.26 -14.99
C TYR A 62 -14.73 8.89 -15.48
N ALA A 63 -14.40 9.22 -16.74
CA ALA A 63 -13.09 8.93 -17.32
C ALA A 63 -11.94 9.59 -16.53
N ALA A 64 -12.12 10.85 -16.13
CA ALA A 64 -11.13 11.56 -15.32
C ALA A 64 -10.95 10.92 -13.93
N ALA A 65 -12.05 10.54 -13.28
CA ALA A 65 -12.03 9.87 -11.99
C ALA A 65 -11.42 8.46 -12.07
N TYR A 66 -11.70 7.72 -13.15
CA TYR A 66 -11.14 6.38 -13.40
C TYR A 66 -9.63 6.44 -13.62
N GLU A 67 -9.16 7.39 -14.41
CA GLU A 67 -7.74 7.67 -14.59
C GLU A 67 -7.03 8.03 -13.28
N GLN A 68 -7.69 8.84 -12.43
CA GLN A 68 -7.16 9.16 -11.10
C GLN A 68 -7.12 7.93 -10.20
N TYR A 69 -8.15 7.09 -10.25
CA TYR A 69 -8.21 5.83 -9.51
C TYR A 69 -7.06 4.90 -9.92
N GLY A 70 -6.87 4.67 -11.22
CA GLY A 70 -5.77 3.86 -11.74
C GLY A 70 -4.39 4.34 -11.28
N ARG A 71 -4.15 5.66 -11.29
CA ARG A 71 -2.91 6.24 -10.76
C ARG A 71 -2.72 5.98 -9.27
N ALA A 72 -3.78 6.15 -8.47
CA ALA A 72 -3.72 5.92 -7.03
C ALA A 72 -3.44 4.45 -6.67
N VAL A 73 -4.09 3.52 -7.37
CA VAL A 73 -3.90 2.08 -7.19
C VAL A 73 -2.47 1.67 -7.55
N ARG A 74 -1.96 2.10 -8.72
CA ARG A 74 -0.56 1.89 -9.13
C ARG A 74 0.43 2.43 -8.10
N GLY A 75 0.14 3.61 -7.54
CA GLY A 75 0.94 4.23 -6.49
C GLY A 75 0.99 3.39 -5.22
N VAL A 76 -0.15 2.90 -4.74
CA VAL A 76 -0.20 1.98 -3.59
C VAL A 76 0.64 0.73 -3.86
N PHE A 77 0.53 0.11 -5.04
CA PHE A 77 1.25 -1.12 -5.34
C PHE A 77 2.75 -0.91 -5.43
N ALA A 78 3.18 0.19 -6.08
CA ALA A 78 4.60 0.53 -6.16
C ALA A 78 5.22 0.71 -4.78
N VAL A 79 4.46 1.26 -3.83
CA VAL A 79 4.88 1.42 -2.43
C VAL A 79 4.92 0.09 -1.68
N CYS A 80 3.91 -0.77 -1.86
CA CYS A 80 3.80 -2.02 -1.11
C CYS A 80 4.68 -3.15 -1.66
N PHE A 81 4.73 -3.29 -2.98
CA PHE A 81 5.29 -4.45 -3.68
C PHE A 81 6.52 -4.11 -4.51
N GLY A 82 6.82 -2.81 -4.71
CA GLY A 82 7.86 -2.34 -5.61
C GLY A 82 7.31 -2.01 -7.01
N ARG A 83 8.03 -1.17 -7.76
CA ARG A 83 7.58 -0.67 -9.08
C ARG A 83 7.42 -1.79 -10.11
N GLU A 84 8.39 -2.70 -10.19
CA GLU A 84 8.40 -3.82 -11.13
C GLU A 84 7.21 -4.77 -10.89
N ASN A 85 6.98 -5.15 -9.63
CA ASN A 85 5.82 -5.96 -9.26
C ASN A 85 4.51 -5.22 -9.53
N ALA A 86 4.44 -3.90 -9.26
CA ALA A 86 3.24 -3.11 -9.56
C ALA A 86 2.91 -3.09 -11.06
N GLU A 87 3.93 -2.98 -11.92
CA GLU A 87 3.78 -3.06 -13.37
C GLU A 87 3.30 -4.46 -13.79
N THR A 88 3.93 -5.51 -13.26
CA THR A 88 3.54 -6.91 -13.54
C THR A 88 2.09 -7.20 -13.15
N ILE A 89 1.65 -6.71 -11.97
CA ILE A 89 0.25 -6.84 -11.53
C ILE A 89 -0.68 -6.07 -12.49
N CYS A 90 -0.30 -4.87 -12.92
CA CYS A 90 -1.13 -4.08 -13.84
C CYS A 90 -1.28 -4.76 -15.21
N GLU A 91 -0.20 -5.36 -15.73
CA GLU A 91 -0.20 -6.10 -16.98
C GLU A 91 -1.04 -7.37 -16.86
N PHE A 92 -0.93 -8.09 -15.74
CA PHE A 92 -1.72 -9.30 -15.47
C PHE A 92 -3.23 -9.05 -15.53
N PHE A 93 -3.70 -7.92 -14.97
CA PHE A 93 -5.11 -7.53 -15.02
C PHE A 93 -5.48 -6.71 -16.28
N GLU A 94 -4.60 -6.67 -17.29
CA GLU A 94 -4.83 -5.95 -18.57
C GLU A 94 -5.22 -4.46 -18.39
N GLY A 95 -4.74 -3.83 -17.32
CA GLY A 95 -5.10 -2.45 -16.97
C GLY A 95 -6.50 -2.27 -16.39
N ASN A 96 -7.24 -3.34 -16.09
CA ASN A 96 -8.53 -3.28 -15.38
C ASN A 96 -8.31 -2.93 -13.90
N TYR A 97 -8.27 -1.63 -13.61
CA TYR A 97 -7.96 -1.15 -12.26
C TYR A 97 -8.99 -1.54 -11.20
N VAL A 98 -10.25 -1.79 -11.59
CA VAL A 98 -11.31 -2.17 -10.64
C VAL A 98 -11.10 -3.59 -10.17
N GLU A 99 -10.97 -4.54 -11.10
CA GLU A 99 -10.73 -5.95 -10.80
C GLU A 99 -9.43 -6.13 -10.02
N MET A 100 -8.36 -5.49 -10.50
CA MET A 100 -7.06 -5.47 -9.85
C MET A 100 -7.17 -5.00 -8.39
N SER A 101 -7.93 -3.93 -8.14
CA SER A 101 -8.10 -3.38 -6.79
C SER A 101 -8.91 -4.31 -5.89
N VAL A 102 -9.99 -4.91 -6.40
CA VAL A 102 -10.79 -5.90 -5.65
C VAL A 102 -9.94 -7.10 -5.22
N ALA A 103 -9.03 -7.55 -6.08
CA ALA A 103 -8.17 -8.70 -5.81
C ALA A 103 -7.05 -8.41 -4.79
N THR A 104 -6.45 -7.21 -4.84
CA THR A 104 -5.17 -6.94 -4.15
C THR A 104 -5.29 -6.00 -2.96
N VAL A 105 -6.22 -5.03 -2.97
CA VAL A 105 -6.38 -4.06 -1.89
C VAL A 105 -6.71 -4.72 -0.54
N PRO A 106 -7.52 -5.80 -0.46
CA PRO A 106 -7.75 -6.49 0.81
C PRO A 106 -6.46 -6.94 1.50
N TYR A 107 -5.50 -7.51 0.76
CA TYR A 107 -4.21 -7.91 1.32
C TYR A 107 -3.45 -6.70 1.93
N ILE A 108 -3.54 -5.53 1.29
CA ILE A 108 -2.90 -4.31 1.80
C ILE A 108 -3.55 -3.86 3.11
N TYR A 109 -4.89 -3.91 3.21
CA TYR A 109 -5.61 -3.55 4.43
C TYR A 109 -5.47 -4.56 5.56
N ASP A 110 -5.40 -5.85 5.24
CA ASP A 110 -5.42 -6.93 6.23
C ASP A 110 -4.03 -7.37 6.67
N VAL A 111 -3.00 -7.15 5.84
CA VAL A 111 -1.63 -7.60 6.10
C VAL A 111 -0.65 -6.44 6.25
N ILE A 112 -0.57 -5.54 5.27
CA ILE A 112 0.47 -4.49 5.25
C ILE A 112 0.13 -3.36 6.24
N LEU A 113 -1.08 -2.83 6.15
CA LEU A 113 -1.51 -1.67 6.93
C LEU A 113 -1.47 -1.91 8.46
N PRO A 114 -1.85 -3.09 9.00
CA PRO A 114 -1.71 -3.37 10.42
C PRO A 114 -0.25 -3.31 10.88
N ARG A 115 0.69 -3.85 10.10
CA ARG A 115 2.13 -3.79 10.41
C ARG A 115 2.66 -2.37 10.41
N VAL A 116 2.24 -1.55 9.44
CA VAL A 116 2.57 -0.12 9.39
C VAL A 116 2.04 0.60 10.64
N ASN A 117 0.80 0.35 11.04
CA ASN A 117 0.20 0.97 12.22
C ASN A 117 0.92 0.58 13.52
N GLU A 118 1.26 -0.69 13.69
CA GLU A 118 2.06 -1.17 14.83
C GLU A 118 3.44 -0.50 14.88
N CYS A 119 4.11 -0.39 13.73
CA CYS A 119 5.41 0.26 13.64
C CYS A 119 5.34 1.72 14.07
N ILE A 120 4.35 2.48 13.57
CA ILE A 120 4.12 3.88 13.96
C ILE A 120 3.83 3.98 15.46
N ALA A 121 3.00 3.10 16.01
CA ALA A 121 2.67 3.09 17.43
C ALA A 121 3.92 2.88 18.31
N ARG A 122 4.73 1.86 17.99
CA ARG A 122 6.01 1.59 18.69
C ARG A 122 6.97 2.77 18.60
N ARG A 123 7.09 3.43 17.44
CA ARG A 123 7.94 4.63 17.29
C ARG A 123 7.49 5.78 18.18
N ARG A 124 6.18 6.04 18.24
CA ARG A 124 5.61 7.08 19.11
C ARG A 124 5.93 6.81 20.58
N GLU A 125 5.90 5.57 21.02
CA GLU A 125 6.27 5.19 22.39
C GLU A 125 7.76 5.36 22.67
N GLN A 126 8.62 4.92 21.76
CA GLN A 126 10.07 5.08 21.88
C GLN A 126 10.47 6.56 21.97
N LEU A 127 9.91 7.42 21.14
CA LEU A 127 10.15 8.86 21.19
C LEU A 127 9.71 9.44 22.54
N LYS A 128 8.50 9.13 23.03
CA LYS A 128 8.04 9.56 24.37
C LYS A 128 9.01 9.12 25.48
N GLY A 129 9.57 7.92 25.38
CA GLY A 129 10.57 7.38 26.31
C GLY A 129 11.88 8.19 26.31
N ILE A 130 12.36 8.61 25.14
CA ILE A 130 13.55 9.45 24.99
C ILE A 130 13.33 10.82 25.63
N TYR A 131 12.21 11.49 25.34
CA TYR A 131 11.88 12.80 25.94
C TYR A 131 11.76 12.73 27.46
N ARG A 132 11.17 11.65 28.01
CA ARG A 132 11.08 11.45 29.47
C ARG A 132 12.43 11.23 30.14
N ARG A 133 13.36 10.51 29.50
CA ARG A 133 14.74 10.35 30.01
C ARG A 133 15.53 11.66 29.94
N GLY A 134 15.41 12.41 28.85
CA GLY A 134 16.08 13.72 28.69
C GLY A 134 15.63 14.75 29.73
N LYS A 135 14.35 14.72 30.15
CA LYS A 135 13.83 15.60 31.21
C LYS A 135 14.31 15.22 32.63
N LYS A 136 14.66 13.95 32.87
CA LYS A 136 15.21 13.48 34.16
C LYS A 136 16.73 13.73 34.32
N LEU A 137 17.41 14.03 33.21
CA LEU A 137 18.85 14.33 33.17
C LEU A 137 19.14 15.84 33.20
N ARG A 138 18.10 16.67 33.38
CA ARG A 138 18.19 18.13 33.59
C ARG A 138 17.77 18.49 34.99
#